data_AF-A0A1Y2WAL8-F1
#
_entry.id   AF-A0A1Y2WAL8-F1
#
_cell.length_a   1.000
_cell.length_b   1.000
_cell.length_c   1.000
_cell.angle_alpha   90.00
_cell.angle_beta   90.00
_cell.angle_gamma   90.00
#
_symmetry.space_group_name_H-M   'P 1'
#
loop_
_entity.id
_entity.type
_entity.pdbx_description
1 polymer ?
#
loop_
_entity_poly.entity_id
_entity_poly.type
_entity_poly.pdbx_seq_one_letter_code
_entity_poly.pdbx_strand_id
1 'polypeptide(L)'
;MKATLISALATAASAAVLWDGRFNDLSAAADLNKWSWSNQVGPYQYYIHGSGSVDKYIALSPDYKNPADAGSKQGAKFTLDSTAFWNGQNMRRIELIPQTKAAINSGKVFYHFSIARKAANAPSANREHQISFFESHFVELKYGWISGEQGAENPNLQFMVSQNSKWKTEWKPEVWHNVAFEIDFGAGTVGFWHSEGADPLEQIVKPVSASTSSNGQDWHLGVLELPRSGYSDGVEDYYYSGVYVEDGTITTDISGPAS
;
A
#
# COMPACT_ATOMS: atom_id res chain seq x y z
N MET A 1 41.82 35.40 -23.32
CA MET A 1 40.79 34.37 -23.50
C MET A 1 39.86 34.44 -22.29
N LYS A 2 38.61 34.89 -22.46
CA LYS A 2 37.61 34.93 -21.39
C LYS A 2 36.85 33.61 -21.43
N ALA A 3 36.98 32.81 -20.38
CA ALA A 3 36.22 31.57 -20.22
C ALA A 3 34.80 31.93 -19.74
N THR A 4 33.81 31.66 -20.58
CA THR A 4 32.39 31.79 -20.23
C THR A 4 31.98 30.51 -19.51
N LEU A 5 31.71 30.59 -18.21
CA LEU A 5 31.04 29.51 -17.48
C LEU A 5 29.59 29.46 -17.93
N ILE A 6 29.19 28.35 -18.57
CA ILE A 6 27.79 28.02 -18.81
C ILE A 6 27.31 27.24 -17.57
N SER A 7 26.59 27.92 -16.68
CA SER A 7 25.87 27.26 -15.60
C SER A 7 24.66 26.54 -16.19
N ALA A 8 24.71 25.21 -16.24
CA ALA A 8 23.53 24.40 -16.56
C ALA A 8 22.57 24.46 -15.37
N LEU A 9 21.43 25.15 -15.53
CA LEU A 9 20.30 24.98 -14.62
C LEU A 9 19.67 23.62 -14.91
N ALA A 10 19.96 22.63 -14.06
CA ALA A 10 19.12 21.44 -13.97
C ALA A 10 17.79 21.88 -13.38
N THR A 11 16.75 21.98 -14.19
CA THR A 11 15.38 22.09 -13.70
C THR A 11 15.05 20.79 -12.98
N ALA A 12 15.06 20.81 -11.65
CA ALA A 12 14.48 19.74 -10.86
C ALA A 12 13.00 19.66 -11.25
N ALA A 13 12.60 18.56 -11.88
CA ALA A 13 11.19 18.29 -12.12
C ALA A 13 10.51 18.15 -10.75
N SER A 14 9.56 19.04 -10.46
CA SER A 14 8.66 18.91 -9.30
C SER A 14 7.95 17.57 -9.40
N ALA A 15 7.84 16.84 -8.27
CA ALA A 15 7.05 15.62 -8.21
C ALA A 15 5.60 15.93 -8.61
N ALA A 16 4.99 15.12 -9.47
CA ALA A 16 3.58 15.24 -9.79
C ALA A 16 2.84 14.03 -9.21
N VAL A 17 1.81 14.29 -8.40
CA VAL A 17 0.87 13.25 -7.98
C VAL A 17 0.09 12.78 -9.22
N LEU A 18 0.36 11.54 -9.64
CA LEU A 18 -0.31 10.89 -10.78
C LEU A 18 -1.71 10.40 -10.42
N TRP A 19 -1.87 9.93 -9.18
CA TRP A 19 -3.13 9.47 -8.63
C TRP A 19 -3.16 9.68 -7.11
N ASP A 20 -4.29 10.19 -6.61
CA ASP A 20 -4.48 10.50 -5.19
C ASP A 20 -5.49 9.53 -4.56
N GLY A 21 -4.99 8.70 -3.65
CA GLY A 21 -5.75 7.71 -2.90
C GLY A 21 -6.02 8.10 -1.45
N ARG A 22 -5.73 9.34 -1.01
CA ARG A 22 -5.76 9.74 0.41
C ARG A 22 -7.15 9.84 1.04
N PHE A 23 -8.19 9.36 0.36
CA PHE A 23 -9.59 9.39 0.80
C PHE A 23 -10.14 10.81 1.09
N ASN A 24 -9.45 11.85 0.62
CA ASN A 24 -9.79 13.25 0.87
C ASN A 24 -11.10 13.72 0.20
N ASP A 25 -11.48 13.02 -0.87
CA ASP A 25 -12.70 13.26 -1.67
C ASP A 25 -13.87 12.34 -1.28
N LEU A 26 -13.65 11.44 -0.32
CA LEU A 26 -14.70 10.58 0.23
C LEU A 26 -15.19 11.17 1.55
N SER A 27 -16.50 11.27 1.71
CA SER A 27 -17.12 11.66 2.99
C SER A 27 -17.26 10.47 3.94
N ALA A 28 -17.45 9.27 3.38
CA ALA A 28 -17.53 8.01 4.13
C ALA A 28 -17.17 6.83 3.21
N ALA A 29 -16.92 5.66 3.80
CA ALA A 29 -16.67 4.43 3.03
C ALA A 29 -17.83 4.07 2.08
N ALA A 30 -19.06 4.50 2.38
CA ALA A 30 -20.22 4.34 1.50
C ALA A 30 -20.04 4.96 0.10
N ASP A 31 -19.15 5.94 -0.05
CA ASP A 31 -18.85 6.54 -1.35
C ASP A 31 -18.14 5.57 -2.30
N LEU A 32 -17.48 4.52 -1.79
CA LEU A 32 -16.89 3.46 -2.60
C LEU A 32 -17.95 2.69 -3.41
N ASN A 33 -19.20 2.64 -2.94
CA ASN A 33 -20.31 2.01 -3.66
C ASN A 33 -20.77 2.80 -4.90
N LYS A 34 -20.24 4.01 -5.13
CA LYS A 34 -20.54 4.78 -6.35
C LYS A 34 -19.81 4.22 -7.57
N TRP A 35 -18.70 3.54 -7.35
CA TRP A 35 -17.96 2.84 -8.40
C TRP A 35 -18.69 1.55 -8.80
N SER A 36 -18.73 1.25 -10.09
CA SER A 36 -19.11 -0.05 -10.62
C SER A 36 -18.42 -0.29 -11.96
N TRP A 37 -18.44 -1.52 -12.46
CA TRP A 37 -17.95 -1.84 -13.81
C TRP A 37 -18.62 -1.02 -14.92
N SER A 38 -19.88 -0.63 -14.74
CA SER A 38 -20.60 0.23 -15.70
C SER A 38 -20.44 1.73 -15.43
N ASN A 39 -19.91 2.11 -14.27
CA ASN A 39 -19.72 3.49 -13.84
C ASN A 39 -18.44 3.62 -12.99
N GLN A 40 -17.29 3.60 -13.67
CA GLN A 40 -15.97 3.61 -13.07
C GLN A 40 -15.55 5.02 -12.58
N VAL A 41 -16.27 5.55 -11.59
CA VAL A 41 -16.04 6.87 -10.97
C VAL A 41 -15.31 6.76 -9.63
N GLY A 42 -14.79 7.90 -9.16
CA GLY A 42 -14.06 7.98 -7.90
C GLY A 42 -12.61 7.49 -8.01
N PRO A 43 -11.85 7.52 -6.91
CA PRO A 43 -10.42 7.21 -6.91
C PRO A 43 -10.10 5.72 -6.82
N TYR A 44 -11.06 4.88 -6.45
CA TYR A 44 -10.86 3.45 -6.20
C TYR A 44 -11.89 2.57 -6.92
N GLN A 45 -11.42 1.44 -7.43
CA GLN A 45 -12.24 0.29 -7.76
C GLN A 45 -12.51 -0.50 -6.48
N TYR A 46 -13.77 -0.84 -6.24
CA TYR A 46 -14.19 -1.59 -5.06
C TYR A 46 -15.05 -2.79 -5.48
N TYR A 47 -14.40 -3.95 -5.64
CA TYR A 47 -15.08 -5.21 -5.99
C TYR A 47 -14.47 -6.45 -5.34
N ILE A 48 -13.26 -6.36 -4.75
CA ILE A 48 -12.60 -7.47 -4.06
C ILE A 48 -12.92 -7.36 -2.56
N HIS A 49 -14.09 -7.84 -2.21
CA HIS A 49 -14.60 -7.85 -0.84
C HIS A 49 -15.57 -9.03 -0.63
N GLY A 50 -15.92 -9.26 0.63
CA GLY A 50 -16.92 -10.25 1.03
C GLY A 50 -18.36 -9.86 0.72
N SER A 51 -19.32 -10.68 1.15
CA SER A 51 -20.76 -10.48 0.87
C SER A 51 -21.47 -9.43 1.72
N GLY A 52 -20.79 -8.89 2.74
CA GLY A 52 -21.30 -7.85 3.63
C GLY A 52 -21.34 -6.46 3.01
N SER A 53 -21.93 -5.52 3.74
CA SER A 53 -21.90 -4.10 3.38
C SER A 53 -20.50 -3.50 3.58
N VAL A 54 -20.20 -2.42 2.86
CA VAL A 54 -18.88 -1.78 2.87
C VAL A 54 -18.39 -1.39 4.27
N ASP A 55 -19.28 -1.01 5.18
CA ASP A 55 -18.96 -0.62 6.56
C ASP A 55 -18.50 -1.79 7.45
N LYS A 56 -18.70 -3.04 7.01
CA LYS A 56 -18.07 -4.21 7.65
C LYS A 56 -16.58 -4.32 7.34
N TYR A 57 -16.14 -3.74 6.23
CA TYR A 57 -14.81 -3.96 5.67
C TYR A 57 -13.96 -2.70 5.64
N ILE A 58 -14.56 -1.52 5.46
CA ILE A 58 -13.85 -0.25 5.36
C ILE A 58 -14.59 0.78 6.21
N ALA A 59 -13.86 1.43 7.11
CA ALA A 59 -14.31 2.60 7.84
C ALA A 59 -13.30 3.74 7.67
N LEU A 60 -13.78 4.97 7.52
CA LEU A 60 -12.93 6.16 7.42
C LEU A 60 -13.04 7.00 8.68
N SER A 61 -11.91 7.49 9.19
CA SER A 61 -11.86 8.38 10.36
C SER A 61 -10.55 9.16 10.41
N PRO A 62 -10.55 10.41 10.92
CA PRO A 62 -9.32 11.12 11.30
C PRO A 62 -8.44 10.34 12.29
N ASP A 63 -9.01 9.44 13.09
CA ASP A 63 -8.27 8.61 14.06
C ASP A 63 -7.57 7.40 13.42
N TYR A 64 -7.78 7.16 12.13
CA TYR A 64 -7.27 6.00 11.41
C TYR A 64 -6.08 6.33 10.50
N LYS A 65 -5.51 7.53 10.60
CA LYS A 65 -4.32 7.95 9.83
C LYS A 65 -3.07 8.11 10.68
N ASN A 66 -1.92 8.15 10.02
CA ASN A 66 -0.70 8.65 10.63
C ASN A 66 -0.93 10.10 11.08
N PRO A 67 -0.76 10.44 12.37
CA PRO A 67 -0.94 11.81 12.85
C PRO A 67 0.00 12.82 12.19
N ALA A 68 1.17 12.39 11.70
CA ALA A 68 2.13 13.22 10.98
C ALA A 68 1.74 13.49 9.52
N ASP A 69 0.85 12.68 8.95
CA ASP A 69 0.31 12.87 7.61
C ASP A 69 -0.75 13.98 7.62
N ALA A 70 -0.30 15.22 7.45
CA ALA A 70 -1.19 16.39 7.33
C ALA A 70 -1.94 16.44 5.98
N GLY A 71 -1.44 15.74 4.95
CA GLY A 71 -2.05 15.70 3.62
C GLY A 71 -3.33 14.87 3.54
N SER A 72 -3.52 13.92 4.45
CA SER A 72 -4.77 13.13 4.55
C SER A 72 -5.72 13.71 5.62
N LYS A 73 -6.98 13.93 5.26
CA LYS A 73 -8.05 14.35 6.19
C LYS A 73 -8.50 13.23 7.12
N GLN A 74 -8.41 11.99 6.64
CA GLN A 74 -8.82 10.78 7.33
C GLN A 74 -7.95 9.61 6.88
N GLY A 75 -7.86 8.58 7.70
CA GLY A 75 -7.34 7.29 7.27
C GLY A 75 -8.46 6.28 7.08
N ALA A 76 -8.10 5.10 6.63
CA ALA A 76 -9.01 4.00 6.38
C ALA A 76 -8.62 2.79 7.24
N LYS A 77 -9.59 2.26 7.96
CA LYS A 77 -9.49 0.95 8.61
C LYS A 77 -10.05 -0.10 7.66
N PHE A 78 -9.22 -1.03 7.24
CA PHE A 78 -9.56 -2.21 6.46
C PHE A 78 -9.75 -3.38 7.41
N THR A 79 -10.86 -4.10 7.29
CA THR A 79 -11.23 -5.18 8.19
C THR A 79 -11.42 -6.48 7.43
N LEU A 80 -10.70 -7.52 7.84
CA LEU A 80 -11.06 -8.88 7.52
C LEU A 80 -11.97 -9.40 8.64
N ASP A 81 -13.14 -9.94 8.28
CA ASP A 81 -14.01 -10.70 9.20
C ASP A 81 -14.28 -12.10 8.63
N SER A 82 -15.20 -12.86 9.23
CA SER A 82 -15.58 -14.22 8.78
C SER A 82 -16.33 -14.24 7.45
N THR A 83 -16.68 -13.08 6.90
CA THR A 83 -17.42 -12.93 5.63
C THR A 83 -16.55 -12.36 4.50
N ALA A 84 -15.30 -11.98 4.78
CA ALA A 84 -14.38 -11.34 3.84
C ALA A 84 -13.81 -12.31 2.79
N PHE A 85 -14.65 -13.13 2.17
CA PHE A 85 -14.27 -14.07 1.11
C PHE A 85 -14.87 -13.61 -0.22
N TRP A 86 -14.00 -13.29 -1.17
CA TRP A 86 -14.40 -12.84 -2.49
C TRP A 86 -14.53 -14.02 -3.45
N ASN A 87 -15.61 -14.04 -4.23
CA ASN A 87 -15.79 -14.95 -5.38
C ASN A 87 -15.58 -16.45 -5.06
N GLY A 88 -16.01 -16.91 -3.88
CA GLY A 88 -15.88 -18.31 -3.45
C GLY A 88 -14.45 -18.79 -3.20
N GLN A 89 -13.48 -17.88 -3.12
CA GLN A 89 -12.10 -18.20 -2.73
C GLN A 89 -12.01 -18.62 -1.26
N ASN A 90 -10.93 -19.30 -0.90
CA ASN A 90 -10.62 -19.69 0.48
C ASN A 90 -9.64 -18.74 1.19
N MET A 91 -9.22 -17.66 0.51
CA MET A 91 -8.44 -16.57 1.09
C MET A 91 -9.37 -15.44 1.54
N ARG A 92 -9.04 -14.81 2.66
CA ARG A 92 -9.76 -13.62 3.13
C ARG A 92 -9.17 -12.39 2.44
N ARG A 93 -10.02 -11.52 1.90
CA ARG A 93 -9.61 -10.39 1.05
C ARG A 93 -10.44 -9.15 1.30
N ILE A 94 -9.75 -8.02 1.44
CA ILE A 94 -10.32 -6.68 1.33
C ILE A 94 -9.31 -5.78 0.63
N GLU A 95 -9.61 -5.42 -0.61
CA GLU A 95 -8.66 -4.74 -1.49
C GLU A 95 -9.36 -3.64 -2.29
N LEU A 96 -8.69 -2.50 -2.41
CA LEU A 96 -9.02 -1.44 -3.33
C LEU A 96 -7.95 -1.39 -4.43
N ILE A 97 -8.36 -1.07 -5.65
CA ILE A 97 -7.45 -0.87 -6.78
C ILE A 97 -7.56 0.58 -7.25
N PRO A 98 -6.48 1.27 -7.64
CA PRO A 98 -6.59 2.61 -8.23
C PRO A 98 -7.57 2.67 -9.41
N GLN A 99 -8.48 3.64 -9.38
CA GLN A 99 -9.31 4.01 -10.52
C GLN A 99 -8.68 5.24 -11.18
N THR A 100 -7.86 5.02 -12.20
CA THR A 100 -7.14 6.10 -12.89
C THR A 100 -6.91 5.81 -14.37
N LYS A 101 -6.60 6.87 -15.13
CA LYS A 101 -6.07 6.79 -16.50
C LYS A 101 -4.61 7.27 -16.59
N ALA A 102 -4.04 7.74 -15.48
CA ALA A 102 -2.65 8.17 -15.42
C ALA A 102 -1.72 6.98 -15.61
N ALA A 103 -0.52 7.24 -16.11
CA ALA A 103 0.49 6.22 -16.41
C ALA A 103 1.22 5.74 -15.15
N ILE A 104 0.48 5.29 -14.13
CA ILE A 104 1.04 4.78 -12.86
C ILE A 104 1.87 3.49 -13.05
N ASN A 105 1.84 2.89 -14.23
CA ASN A 105 2.55 1.67 -14.60
C ASN A 105 3.68 1.91 -15.63
N SER A 106 4.19 3.14 -15.76
CA SER A 106 5.19 3.48 -16.77
C SER A 106 6.29 4.39 -16.22
N GLY A 107 7.50 4.25 -16.76
CA GLY A 107 8.67 4.99 -16.29
C GLY A 107 9.02 4.66 -14.84
N LYS A 108 9.61 5.63 -14.14
CA LYS A 108 9.90 5.54 -12.72
C LYS A 108 8.84 6.27 -11.90
N VAL A 109 8.19 5.56 -10.99
CA VAL A 109 7.12 6.06 -10.13
C VAL A 109 7.30 5.56 -8.70
N PHE A 110 6.64 6.24 -7.77
CA PHE A 110 6.66 5.92 -6.35
C PHE A 110 5.24 5.64 -5.87
N TYR A 111 5.02 4.44 -5.33
CA TYR A 111 3.73 4.03 -4.75
C TYR A 111 3.78 4.22 -3.24
N HIS A 112 3.14 5.28 -2.75
CA HIS A 112 3.13 5.66 -1.35
C HIS A 112 1.93 5.06 -0.61
N PHE A 113 2.17 4.62 0.62
CA PHE A 113 1.14 4.34 1.61
C PHE A 113 1.80 4.27 3.00
N SER A 114 1.06 4.65 4.03
CA SER A 114 1.41 4.37 5.42
C SER A 114 0.49 3.27 5.94
N ILE A 115 1.03 2.37 6.75
CA ILE A 115 0.28 1.26 7.35
C ILE A 115 0.58 1.10 8.84
N ALA A 116 -0.45 0.83 9.64
CA ALA A 116 -0.34 0.46 11.04
C ALA A 116 -1.29 -0.68 11.39
N ARG A 117 -1.04 -1.30 12.54
CA ARG A 117 -1.97 -2.24 13.20
C ARG A 117 -2.19 -1.80 14.64
N LYS A 118 -3.24 -2.31 15.28
CA LYS A 118 -3.46 -2.16 16.72
C LYS A 118 -3.26 -3.49 17.45
N ALA A 119 -3.33 -3.45 18.77
CA ALA A 119 -3.39 -4.67 19.58
C ALA A 119 -4.78 -5.34 19.51
N ALA A 120 -5.84 -4.52 19.44
CA ALA A 120 -7.19 -5.00 19.18
C ALA A 120 -7.31 -5.43 17.71
N ASN A 121 -7.93 -6.60 17.46
CA ASN A 121 -8.07 -7.20 16.13
C ASN A 121 -6.73 -7.21 15.37
N ALA A 122 -5.64 -7.59 16.06
CA ALA A 122 -4.33 -7.64 15.42
C ALA A 122 -4.32 -8.73 14.32
N PRO A 123 -3.68 -8.45 13.16
CA PRO A 123 -3.38 -9.47 12.17
C PRO A 123 -2.71 -10.69 12.76
N SER A 124 -3.09 -11.90 12.32
CA SER A 124 -2.51 -13.13 12.85
C SER A 124 -1.04 -13.28 12.46
N ALA A 125 -0.16 -13.36 13.45
CA ALA A 125 1.25 -13.71 13.20
C ALA A 125 1.40 -15.17 12.70
N ASN A 126 0.34 -15.99 12.76
CA ASN A 126 0.35 -17.39 12.38
C ASN A 126 -0.10 -17.66 10.94
N ARG A 127 -0.54 -16.65 10.20
CA ARG A 127 -1.04 -16.82 8.82
C ARG A 127 -0.31 -15.87 7.89
N GLU A 128 -0.17 -16.29 6.64
CA GLU A 128 0.49 -15.46 5.64
C GLU A 128 -0.46 -14.39 5.15
N HIS A 129 -0.01 -13.15 5.24
CA HIS A 129 -0.68 -11.98 4.71
C HIS A 129 0.13 -11.41 3.56
N GLN A 130 -0.55 -11.10 2.46
CA GLN A 130 -0.04 -10.37 1.31
C GLN A 130 -0.68 -8.99 1.35
N ILE A 131 0.15 -7.95 1.42
CA ILE A 131 -0.26 -6.60 1.79
C ILE A 131 0.23 -5.62 0.72
N SER A 132 -0.69 -4.79 0.22
CA SER A 132 -0.36 -3.74 -0.78
C SER A 132 0.43 -4.28 -1.97
N PHE A 133 -0.07 -5.36 -2.58
CA PHE A 133 0.66 -6.17 -3.56
C PHE A 133 0.24 -5.85 -4.99
N PHE A 134 1.13 -6.10 -5.97
CA PHE A 134 0.71 -6.21 -7.37
C PHE A 134 0.22 -7.63 -7.68
N GLU A 135 -0.72 -7.81 -8.61
CA GLU A 135 -1.31 -9.12 -8.98
C GLU A 135 -0.26 -10.19 -9.34
N SER A 136 0.87 -9.79 -9.95
CA SER A 136 1.97 -10.72 -10.26
C SER A 136 2.95 -10.94 -9.10
N HIS A 137 2.74 -10.27 -7.98
CA HIS A 137 3.56 -10.28 -6.77
C HIS A 137 5.06 -10.00 -7.02
N PHE A 138 5.38 -9.15 -8.01
CA PHE A 138 6.76 -8.70 -8.23
C PHE A 138 7.27 -7.83 -7.06
N VAL A 139 6.36 -7.11 -6.40
CA VAL A 139 6.60 -6.37 -5.15
C VAL A 139 5.36 -6.43 -4.27
N GLU A 140 5.57 -6.56 -2.97
CA GLU A 140 4.52 -6.52 -1.94
C GLU A 140 5.13 -6.36 -0.54
N LEU A 141 4.29 -6.09 0.45
CA LEU A 141 4.60 -6.40 1.84
C LEU A 141 4.00 -7.77 2.21
N LYS A 142 4.63 -8.47 3.15
CA LYS A 142 4.05 -9.66 3.80
C LYS A 142 4.12 -9.57 5.31
N TYR A 143 3.20 -10.26 5.97
CA TYR A 143 3.18 -10.41 7.43
C TYR A 143 2.73 -11.81 7.85
N GLY A 144 3.13 -12.21 9.05
CA GLY A 144 2.80 -13.50 9.63
C GLY A 144 3.60 -14.64 9.03
N TRP A 145 3.32 -15.86 9.49
CA TRP A 145 4.03 -17.06 9.05
C TRP A 145 3.84 -17.28 7.54
N ILE A 146 4.92 -17.19 6.78
CA ILE A 146 4.93 -17.43 5.33
C ILE A 146 5.13 -18.92 5.06
N SER A 147 4.41 -19.48 4.09
CA SER A 147 4.49 -20.90 3.77
C SER A 147 5.93 -21.34 3.49
N GLY A 148 6.41 -22.31 4.28
CA GLY A 148 7.77 -22.85 4.20
C GLY A 148 8.75 -22.27 5.23
N GLU A 149 8.39 -21.22 5.97
CA GLU A 149 9.18 -20.73 7.10
C GLU A 149 9.14 -21.69 8.30
N GLN A 150 10.23 -21.71 9.08
CA GLN A 150 10.28 -22.44 10.35
C GLN A 150 9.42 -21.76 11.41
N GLY A 151 8.92 -22.54 12.38
CA GLY A 151 8.13 -22.03 13.50
C GLY A 151 6.63 -21.98 13.22
N ALA A 152 5.89 -21.43 14.19
CA ALA A 152 4.43 -21.32 14.15
C ALA A 152 3.95 -19.89 13.87
N GLU A 153 4.82 -18.89 13.98
CA GLU A 153 4.50 -17.48 13.83
C GLU A 153 5.69 -16.69 13.29
N ASN A 154 5.41 -15.55 12.68
CA ASN A 154 6.41 -14.57 12.30
C ASN A 154 5.86 -13.15 12.56
N PRO A 155 6.36 -12.41 13.57
CA PRO A 155 5.84 -11.10 13.93
C PRO A 155 6.39 -9.97 13.06
N ASN A 156 7.11 -10.28 11.98
CA ASN A 156 7.76 -9.27 11.16
C ASN A 156 6.90 -8.83 9.98
N LEU A 157 6.80 -7.51 9.76
CA LEU A 157 6.43 -6.94 8.47
C LEU A 157 7.65 -7.06 7.54
N GLN A 158 7.43 -7.58 6.34
CA GLN A 158 8.50 -7.91 5.39
C GLN A 158 8.26 -7.22 4.06
N PHE A 159 9.29 -6.58 3.51
CA PHE A 159 9.30 -6.10 2.13
C PHE A 159 9.81 -7.21 1.21
N MET A 160 8.96 -7.58 0.24
CA MET A 160 9.19 -8.70 -0.65
C MET A 160 9.41 -8.21 -2.08
N VAL A 161 10.41 -8.77 -2.76
CA VAL A 161 10.59 -8.63 -4.20
C VAL A 161 10.64 -10.03 -4.81
N SER A 162 9.72 -10.32 -5.73
CA SER A 162 9.59 -11.63 -6.37
C SER A 162 9.60 -12.79 -5.35
N GLN A 163 8.72 -12.70 -4.34
CA GLN A 163 8.60 -13.68 -3.24
C GLN A 163 9.84 -13.81 -2.31
N ASN A 164 10.84 -12.94 -2.44
CA ASN A 164 12.03 -12.97 -1.59
C ASN A 164 12.07 -11.75 -0.66
N SER A 165 12.18 -12.00 0.65
CA SER A 165 12.33 -10.94 1.65
C SER A 165 13.64 -10.18 1.43
N LYS A 166 13.55 -8.86 1.27
CA LYS A 166 14.71 -7.95 1.13
C LYS A 166 14.92 -7.10 2.36
N TRP A 167 13.88 -6.91 3.16
CA TRP A 167 13.91 -6.21 4.42
C TRP A 167 12.79 -6.72 5.32
N LYS A 168 13.00 -6.64 6.64
CA LYS A 168 11.96 -6.93 7.62
C LYS A 168 12.20 -6.17 8.93
N THR A 169 11.12 -5.89 9.65
CA THR A 169 11.13 -5.38 11.02
C THR A 169 9.97 -5.99 11.80
N GLU A 170 10.06 -6.02 13.13
CA GLU A 170 8.93 -6.42 13.96
C GLU A 170 7.77 -5.42 13.78
N TRP A 171 6.58 -5.88 13.41
CA TRP A 171 5.43 -5.01 13.25
C TRP A 171 4.80 -4.74 14.61
N LYS A 172 5.14 -3.63 15.25
CA LYS A 172 4.62 -3.26 16.57
C LYS A 172 3.23 -2.60 16.47
N PRO A 173 2.36 -2.79 17.48
CA PRO A 173 1.07 -2.11 17.49
C PRO A 173 1.25 -0.60 17.62
N GLU A 174 0.34 0.17 17.02
CA GLU A 174 0.31 1.64 16.99
C GLU A 174 1.53 2.32 16.30
N VAL A 175 2.46 1.53 15.75
CA VAL A 175 3.57 2.08 14.94
C VAL A 175 3.11 2.20 13.49
N TRP A 176 3.16 3.43 12.98
CA TRP A 176 2.96 3.73 11.57
C TRP A 176 4.23 3.46 10.79
N HIS A 177 4.16 2.54 9.82
CA HIS A 177 5.21 2.30 8.84
C HIS A 177 4.85 3.09 7.58
N ASN A 178 5.64 4.09 7.24
CA ASN A 178 5.51 4.83 6.00
C ASN A 178 6.30 4.10 4.92
N VAL A 179 5.72 3.89 3.76
CA VAL A 179 6.31 3.10 2.68
C VAL A 179 6.20 3.85 1.36
N ALA A 180 7.26 3.77 0.56
CA ALA A 180 7.14 3.95 -0.89
C ALA A 180 7.87 2.83 -1.64
N PHE A 181 7.16 2.17 -2.57
CA PHE A 181 7.83 1.34 -3.57
C PHE A 181 8.36 2.23 -4.69
N GLU A 182 9.68 2.23 -4.89
CA GLU A 182 10.30 2.88 -6.04
C GLU A 182 10.32 1.89 -7.20
N ILE A 183 9.48 2.09 -8.21
CA ILE A 183 9.33 1.14 -9.31
C ILE A 183 9.77 1.82 -10.60
N ASP A 184 10.75 1.22 -11.28
CA ASP A 184 11.12 1.61 -12.64
C ASP A 184 10.66 0.51 -13.61
N PHE A 185 9.53 0.76 -14.27
CA PHE A 185 8.92 -0.15 -15.24
C PHE A 185 9.75 -0.30 -16.53
N GLY A 186 10.58 0.69 -16.86
CA GLY A 186 11.47 0.64 -18.02
C GLY A 186 12.74 -0.15 -17.74
N ALA A 187 13.30 -0.02 -16.54
CA ALA A 187 14.52 -0.71 -16.13
C ALA A 187 14.26 -2.10 -15.51
N GLY A 188 13.02 -2.43 -15.12
CA GLY A 188 12.72 -3.70 -14.49
C GLY A 188 13.24 -3.78 -13.05
N THR A 189 13.06 -2.72 -12.27
CA THR A 189 13.62 -2.67 -10.90
C THR A 189 12.65 -2.13 -9.86
N VAL A 190 12.82 -2.60 -8.62
CA VAL A 190 12.07 -2.16 -7.44
C VAL A 190 13.01 -1.82 -6.30
N GLY A 191 12.88 -0.63 -5.73
CA GLY A 191 13.48 -0.19 -4.46
C GLY A 191 12.43 -0.01 -3.36
N PHE A 192 12.89 0.15 -2.12
CA PHE A 192 12.03 0.31 -0.94
C PHE A 192 12.48 1.50 -0.12
N TRP A 193 11.54 2.42 0.08
CA TRP A 193 11.66 3.54 0.98
C TRP A 193 10.78 3.30 2.19
N HIS A 194 11.32 3.55 3.37
CA HIS A 194 10.61 3.31 4.63
C HIS A 194 11.03 4.29 5.72
N SER A 195 10.09 4.58 6.61
CA SER A 195 10.31 5.23 7.90
C SER A 195 9.22 4.84 8.90
N GLU A 196 9.38 5.23 10.17
CA GLU A 196 8.36 5.04 11.20
C GLU A 196 7.84 6.39 11.73
N GLY A 197 6.55 6.42 12.10
CA GLY A 197 5.95 7.60 12.72
C GLY A 197 6.03 8.84 11.83
N ALA A 198 6.69 9.89 12.32
CA ALA A 198 6.82 11.18 11.64
C ALA A 198 8.13 11.35 10.86
N ASP A 199 9.03 10.36 10.92
CA ASP A 199 10.34 10.49 10.29
C ASP A 199 10.21 10.49 8.76
N PRO A 200 11.02 11.28 8.04
CA PRO A 200 11.00 11.28 6.58
C PRO A 200 11.43 9.92 6.02
N LEU A 201 10.91 9.56 4.84
CA LEU A 201 11.29 8.32 4.15
C LEU A 201 12.79 8.31 3.81
N GLU A 202 13.43 7.18 4.08
CA GLU A 202 14.78 6.87 3.63
C GLU A 202 14.77 5.64 2.71
N GLN A 203 15.69 5.59 1.73
CA GLN A 203 15.83 4.42 0.86
C GLN A 203 16.55 3.29 1.63
N ILE A 204 15.77 2.33 2.13
CA ILE A 204 16.28 1.19 2.90
C ILE A 204 16.79 0.07 2.00
N VAL A 205 16.14 -0.15 0.86
CA VAL A 205 16.59 -1.11 -0.16
C VAL A 205 16.76 -0.39 -1.49
N LYS A 206 17.98 -0.37 -2.00
CA LYS A 206 18.28 0.13 -3.34
C LYS A 206 17.55 -0.70 -4.41
N PRO A 207 17.25 -0.15 -5.59
CA PRO A 207 16.56 -0.87 -6.65
C PRO A 207 17.23 -2.21 -6.99
N VAL A 208 16.45 -3.28 -6.95
CA VAL A 208 16.84 -4.64 -7.36
C VAL A 208 15.99 -5.09 -8.54
N SER A 209 16.51 -5.99 -9.37
CA SER A 209 15.78 -6.50 -10.53
C SER A 209 14.49 -7.24 -10.16
N ALA A 210 13.42 -6.96 -10.89
CA ALA A 210 12.12 -7.62 -10.78
C ALA A 210 11.38 -7.58 -12.12
N SER A 211 10.41 -8.47 -12.31
CA SER A 211 9.54 -8.47 -13.49
C SER A 211 8.42 -7.44 -13.33
N THR A 212 8.76 -6.15 -13.34
CA THR A 212 7.82 -5.04 -13.14
C THR A 212 6.89 -4.90 -14.34
N SER A 213 5.77 -5.63 -14.31
CA SER A 213 4.72 -5.56 -15.33
C SER A 213 3.40 -5.25 -14.63
N SER A 214 2.70 -4.24 -15.12
CA SER A 214 1.41 -3.81 -14.61
C SER A 214 0.53 -3.27 -15.73
N ASN A 215 -0.79 -3.46 -15.63
CA ASN A 215 -1.76 -2.84 -16.51
C ASN A 215 -2.37 -1.53 -15.93
N GLY A 216 -1.84 -1.05 -14.79
CA GLY A 216 -2.34 0.12 -14.07
C GLY A 216 -3.64 -0.12 -13.28
N GLN A 217 -4.11 -1.37 -13.20
CA GLN A 217 -5.36 -1.78 -12.55
C GLN A 217 -5.15 -3.07 -11.74
N ASP A 218 -3.95 -3.28 -11.24
CA ASP A 218 -3.50 -4.54 -10.63
C ASP A 218 -2.58 -4.31 -9.42
N TRP A 219 -2.61 -3.10 -8.84
CA TRP A 219 -2.08 -2.84 -7.51
C TRP A 219 -3.21 -2.86 -6.49
N HIS A 220 -3.10 -3.76 -5.51
CA HIS A 220 -4.11 -4.07 -4.52
C HIS A 220 -3.75 -3.39 -3.21
N LEU A 221 -4.26 -2.17 -3.00
CA LEU A 221 -4.22 -1.53 -1.68
C LEU A 221 -5.16 -2.29 -0.74
N GLY A 222 -4.59 -3.03 0.20
CA GLY A 222 -5.36 -3.85 1.11
C GLY A 222 -4.60 -5.11 1.49
N VAL A 223 -5.37 -6.15 1.84
CA VAL A 223 -4.81 -7.38 2.40
C VAL A 223 -5.52 -8.61 1.85
N LEU A 224 -4.71 -9.61 1.52
CA LEU A 224 -5.09 -11.01 1.33
C LEU A 224 -4.46 -11.86 2.43
N GLU A 225 -5.25 -12.67 3.12
CA GLU A 225 -4.77 -13.64 4.12
C GLU A 225 -5.01 -15.08 3.64
N LEU A 226 -3.94 -15.87 3.57
CA LEU A 226 -4.03 -17.29 3.21
C LEU A 226 -4.59 -18.14 4.37
N PRO A 227 -5.39 -19.18 4.08
CA PRO A 227 -5.82 -20.13 5.09
C PRO A 227 -4.65 -20.96 5.62
N ARG A 228 -4.71 -21.35 6.89
CA ARG A 228 -3.77 -22.29 7.50
C ARG A 228 -4.50 -23.32 8.35
N SER A 229 -4.26 -24.60 8.07
CA SER A 229 -4.85 -25.69 8.86
C SER A 229 -4.51 -25.55 10.34
N GLY A 230 -5.52 -25.68 11.20
CA GLY A 230 -5.38 -25.51 12.66
C GLY A 230 -5.51 -24.08 13.18
N TYR A 231 -5.69 -23.09 12.29
CA TYR A 231 -5.89 -21.69 12.67
C TYR A 231 -7.23 -21.19 12.13
N SER A 232 -8.13 -20.80 13.04
CA SER A 232 -9.44 -20.24 12.69
C SER A 232 -9.33 -18.76 12.34
N ASP A 233 -10.26 -18.28 11.53
CA ASP A 233 -10.39 -16.85 11.25
C ASP A 233 -10.72 -16.07 12.53
N GLY A 234 -10.03 -14.94 12.71
CA GLY A 234 -10.36 -13.90 13.70
C GLY A 234 -10.64 -12.58 12.98
N VAL A 235 -11.29 -11.62 13.63
CA VAL A 235 -11.41 -10.27 13.05
C VAL A 235 -10.04 -9.59 13.07
N GLU A 236 -9.64 -9.00 11.95
CA GLU A 236 -8.35 -8.32 11.81
C GLU A 236 -8.54 -6.93 11.23
N ASP A 237 -7.88 -5.93 11.82
CA ASP A 237 -7.95 -4.53 11.42
C ASP A 237 -6.57 -4.00 10.99
N TYR A 238 -6.55 -3.33 9.84
CA TYR A 238 -5.39 -2.71 9.21
C TYR A 238 -5.68 -1.24 8.97
N TYR A 239 -4.75 -0.35 9.30
CA TYR A 239 -4.97 1.09 9.25
C TYR A 239 -4.07 1.69 8.16
N TYR A 240 -4.66 2.44 7.23
CA TYR A 240 -3.97 3.04 6.09
C TYR A 240 -4.17 4.56 6.02
N SER A 241 -3.14 5.29 5.61
CA SER A 241 -3.22 6.70 5.19
C SER A 241 -2.11 7.02 4.21
N GLY A 242 -2.03 8.27 3.73
CA GLY A 242 -0.92 8.72 2.88
C GLY A 242 -0.80 7.95 1.56
N VAL A 243 -1.93 7.46 1.02
CA VAL A 243 -1.93 6.60 -0.15
C VAL A 243 -1.97 7.43 -1.43
N TYR A 244 -0.95 7.37 -2.27
CA TYR A 244 -0.92 8.04 -3.57
C TYR A 244 0.19 7.47 -4.45
N VAL A 245 0.20 7.84 -5.74
CA VAL A 245 1.28 7.54 -6.67
C VAL A 245 1.82 8.85 -7.23
N GLU A 246 3.14 9.00 -7.26
CA GLU A 246 3.81 10.16 -7.85
C GLU A 246 4.93 9.72 -8.81
N ASP A 247 5.38 10.66 -9.64
CA ASP A 247 6.57 10.54 -10.47
C ASP A 247 7.62 11.60 -10.10
N GLY A 248 8.76 11.57 -10.80
CA GLY A 248 9.81 12.57 -10.63
C GLY A 248 10.73 12.31 -9.43
N THR A 249 10.81 13.28 -8.53
CA THR A 249 11.62 13.20 -7.31
C THR A 249 10.72 12.81 -6.15
N ILE A 250 11.07 11.76 -5.41
CA ILE A 250 10.26 11.27 -4.30
C ILE A 250 10.03 12.36 -3.23
N THR A 251 8.80 12.47 -2.78
CA THR A 251 8.38 13.19 -1.58
C THR A 251 8.69 12.32 -0.36
N THR A 252 9.71 12.70 0.40
CA THR A 252 10.08 11.97 1.62
C THR A 252 9.35 12.45 2.87
N ASP A 253 8.76 13.64 2.84
CA ASP A 253 7.97 14.18 3.94
C ASP A 253 6.62 13.44 4.07
N ILE A 254 6.31 12.96 5.28
CA ILE A 254 5.12 12.15 5.55
C ILE A 254 3.82 12.96 5.44
N SER A 255 3.90 14.30 5.49
CA SER A 255 2.75 15.16 5.18
C SER A 255 2.32 15.12 3.71
N GLY A 256 3.12 14.49 2.84
CA GLY A 256 2.88 14.39 1.41
C GLY A 256 3.29 15.66 0.64
N PRO A 257 3.10 15.68 -0.69
CA PRO A 257 3.47 16.83 -1.50
C PRO A 257 2.61 18.04 -1.14
N ALA A 258 3.20 19.23 -1.20
CA ALA A 258 2.50 20.48 -0.97
C ALA A 258 1.27 20.59 -1.90
N SER A 259 0.13 20.96 -1.31
CA SER A 259 -1.17 21.08 -2.01
C SER A 259 -1.25 22.32 -2.88
#